data_AF-A0A0D6JNX9-F1
#
_entry.id   AF-A0A0D6JNX9-F1
#
_cell.length_a   1.000
_cell.length_b   1.000
_cell.length_c   1.000
_cell.angle_alpha   90.00
_cell.angle_beta   90.00
_cell.angle_gamma   90.00
#
_symmetry.space_group_name_H-M   'P 1'
#
loop_
_entity.id
_entity.type
_entity.pdbx_description
1 polymer ?
#
loop_
_entity_poly.entity_id
_entity_poly.type
_entity_poly.pdbx_seq_one_letter_code
_entity_poly.pdbx_strand_id
1 'polypeptide(L)'
;MPTEWTVRAITRAMLPVLLVLTLVELGSGLVLGSFEAQLFRYPSLLVLVPVTIGTAGNLGSVLAARLSTSFHLGTLSFSPRDDELAGNAVATVALAVTVFPVIGAGAWVATLLVSGDTSLAPQKVVLVSLSSGITLAVLAVVVTFSATYVAYRFGLDPDDVVIPVVTNVCDVLGVVVLFGVAQVLV
;
A
#
# COMPACT_ATOMS: atom_id res chain seq x y z
N MET A 1 25.41 19.65 -16.84
CA MET A 1 24.22 19.49 -15.98
C MET A 1 24.65 19.50 -14.50
N PRO A 2 24.74 20.67 -13.82
CA PRO A 2 25.16 20.72 -12.40
C PRO A 2 24.16 21.38 -11.43
N THR A 3 22.89 21.57 -11.80
CA THR A 3 21.92 22.33 -10.97
C THR A 3 20.97 21.48 -10.11
N GLU A 4 21.03 20.15 -10.19
CA GLU A 4 20.01 19.23 -9.65
C GLU A 4 20.01 19.11 -8.12
N TRP A 5 21.13 19.37 -7.44
CA TRP A 5 21.27 19.12 -5.99
C TRP A 5 21.27 20.37 -5.11
N THR A 6 20.74 21.49 -5.61
CA THR A 6 20.57 22.68 -4.76
C THR A 6 19.24 22.60 -3.99
N VAL A 7 19.21 23.06 -2.74
CA VAL A 7 17.99 23.11 -1.92
C VAL A 7 16.84 23.76 -2.69
N ARG A 8 17.12 24.83 -3.44
CA ARG A 8 16.14 25.56 -4.25
C ARG A 8 15.60 24.74 -5.43
N ALA A 9 16.43 23.96 -6.10
CA ALA A 9 16.00 23.09 -7.19
C ALA A 9 15.14 21.94 -6.67
N ILE A 10 15.60 21.28 -5.60
CA ILE A 10 14.88 20.18 -4.95
C ILE A 10 13.52 20.65 -4.43
N THR A 11 13.46 21.77 -3.69
CA THR A 11 12.19 22.31 -3.20
C THR A 11 11.26 22.72 -4.34
N ARG A 12 11.75 23.33 -5.42
CA ARG A 12 10.89 23.71 -6.55
C ARG A 12 10.33 22.50 -7.29
N ALA A 13 11.08 21.40 -7.35
CA ALA A 13 10.65 20.16 -7.98
C ALA A 13 9.69 19.36 -7.10
N MET A 14 10.04 19.17 -5.82
CA MET A 14 9.31 18.29 -4.90
C MET A 14 8.12 18.95 -4.22
N LEU A 15 8.19 20.25 -3.88
CA LEU A 15 7.13 20.91 -3.11
C LEU A 15 5.75 20.86 -3.78
N PRO A 16 5.60 21.11 -5.10
CA PRO A 16 4.30 21.00 -5.76
C PRO A 16 3.74 19.57 -5.70
N VAL A 17 4.60 18.57 -5.92
CA VAL A 17 4.22 17.16 -5.86
C VAL A 17 3.76 16.82 -4.45
N LEU A 18 4.57 17.13 -3.43
CA LEU A 18 4.24 16.89 -2.03
C LEU A 18 2.93 17.57 -1.63
N LEU A 19 2.68 18.82 -2.04
CA LEU A 19 1.42 19.49 -1.75
C LEU A 19 0.21 18.76 -2.34
N VAL A 20 0.31 18.27 -3.58
CA VAL A 20 -0.75 17.49 -4.20
C VAL A 20 -0.96 16.15 -3.46
N LEU A 21 0.12 15.45 -3.13
CA LEU A 21 0.06 14.18 -2.40
C LEU A 21 -0.55 14.38 -1.00
N THR A 22 -0.15 15.42 -0.27
CA THR A 22 -0.76 15.77 1.02
C THR A 22 -2.25 16.04 0.92
N LEU A 23 -2.72 16.72 -0.14
CA LEU A 23 -4.16 16.92 -0.35
C LEU A 23 -4.92 15.61 -0.57
N VAL A 24 -4.31 14.63 -1.23
CA VAL A 24 -4.86 13.28 -1.41
C VAL A 24 -4.90 12.53 -0.07
N GLU A 25 -3.81 12.57 0.69
CA GLU A 25 -3.70 11.93 2.01
C GLU A 25 -4.68 12.52 3.04
N LEU A 26 -4.97 13.83 2.98
CA LEU A 26 -6.03 14.44 3.80
C LEU A 26 -7.37 13.75 3.58
N GLY A 27 -7.68 13.34 2.35
CA GLY A 27 -8.87 12.53 2.05
C GLY A 27 -8.85 11.20 2.78
N SER A 28 -7.72 10.49 2.78
CA SER A 28 -7.54 9.23 3.53
C SER A 28 -7.75 9.44 5.03
N GLY A 29 -7.17 10.51 5.59
CA GLY A 29 -7.33 10.87 7.00
C GLY A 29 -8.78 11.22 7.40
N LEU A 30 -9.52 11.90 6.53
CA LEU A 30 -10.94 12.19 6.74
C LEU A 30 -11.79 10.92 6.72
N VAL A 31 -11.49 9.99 5.79
CA VAL A 31 -12.14 8.67 5.77
C VAL A 31 -11.84 7.91 7.06
N LEU A 32 -10.58 7.87 7.49
CA LEU A 32 -10.18 7.26 8.76
C LEU A 32 -10.92 7.87 9.96
N GLY A 33 -11.05 9.20 10.02
CA GLY A 33 -11.77 9.91 11.07
C GLY A 33 -13.25 9.54 11.15
N SER A 34 -13.88 9.18 10.03
CA SER A 34 -15.27 8.71 10.05
C SER A 34 -15.46 7.36 10.78
N PHE A 35 -14.39 6.60 11.01
CA PHE A 35 -14.40 5.31 11.70
C PHE A 35 -13.89 5.38 13.15
N GLU A 36 -13.67 6.59 13.71
CA GLU A 36 -13.10 6.82 15.04
C GLU A 36 -13.80 6.00 16.15
N ALA A 37 -15.14 6.02 16.18
CA ALA A 37 -15.91 5.30 17.19
C ALA A 37 -15.70 3.77 17.13
N GLN A 38 -15.51 3.20 15.94
CA GLN A 38 -15.22 1.78 15.78
C GLN A 38 -13.79 1.45 16.21
N LEU A 39 -12.83 2.31 15.91
CA LEU A 39 -11.43 2.14 16.30
C LEU A 39 -11.24 2.16 17.81
N PHE A 40 -11.92 3.07 18.51
CA PHE A 40 -11.89 3.09 19.98
C PHE A 40 -12.59 1.90 20.61
N ARG A 41 -13.62 1.36 19.95
CA ARG A 41 -14.30 0.13 20.40
C ARG A 41 -13.44 -1.12 20.21
N TYR A 42 -12.58 -1.13 19.19
CA TYR A 42 -11.73 -2.27 18.85
C TYR A 42 -10.27 -1.83 18.67
N PRO A 43 -9.50 -1.70 19.77
CA PRO A 43 -8.13 -1.16 19.74
C PRO A 43 -7.16 -1.93 18.82
N SER A 44 -7.39 -3.23 18.62
CA SER A 44 -6.60 -4.04 17.69
C SER A 44 -6.75 -3.63 16.23
N LEU A 45 -7.90 -3.08 15.83
CA LEU A 45 -8.07 -2.50 14.49
C LEU A 45 -7.26 -1.22 14.34
N LEU A 46 -7.15 -0.41 15.40
CA LEU A 46 -6.34 0.82 15.40
C LEU A 46 -4.86 0.50 15.21
N VAL A 47 -4.35 -0.54 15.86
CA VAL A 47 -2.97 -1.02 15.67
C VAL A 47 -2.74 -1.52 14.22
N LEU A 48 -3.75 -2.13 13.61
CA LEU A 48 -3.67 -2.61 12.23
C LEU A 48 -3.57 -1.50 11.20
N VAL A 49 -4.15 -0.32 11.43
CA VAL A 49 -4.23 0.78 10.44
C VAL A 49 -2.84 1.11 9.84
N PRO A 50 -1.84 1.59 10.60
CA PRO A 50 -0.58 2.02 10.02
C PRO A 50 0.22 0.86 9.41
N VAL A 51 0.17 -0.33 10.02
CA VAL A 51 0.95 -1.49 9.56
C VAL A 51 0.37 -2.08 8.28
N THR A 52 -0.95 -2.16 8.16
CA THR A 52 -1.64 -2.65 6.96
C THR A 52 -1.41 -1.72 5.78
N ILE A 53 -1.59 -0.42 6.00
CA ILE A 53 -1.38 0.62 4.98
C ILE A 53 0.06 0.60 4.50
N GLY A 54 1.03 0.71 5.42
CA GLY A 54 2.45 0.72 5.07
C GLY A 54 2.89 -0.57 4.36
N THR A 55 2.38 -1.73 4.79
CA THR A 55 2.71 -3.01 4.14
C THR A 55 2.14 -3.09 2.73
N ALA A 56 0.91 -2.61 2.49
CA ALA A 56 0.32 -2.56 1.16
C ALA A 56 1.10 -1.64 0.20
N GLY A 57 1.52 -0.46 0.69
CA GLY A 57 2.41 0.44 -0.05
C GLY A 57 3.74 -0.25 -0.40
N ASN A 58 4.36 -0.94 0.57
CA ASN A 58 5.61 -1.68 0.35
C ASN A 58 5.47 -2.80 -0.70
N LEU A 59 4.38 -3.56 -0.69
CA LEU A 59 4.11 -4.58 -1.71
C LEU A 59 4.06 -3.98 -3.11
N GLY A 60 3.35 -2.85 -3.26
CA GLY A 60 3.27 -2.12 -4.51
C GLY A 60 4.61 -1.55 -4.97
N SER A 61 5.39 -0.97 -4.05
CA SER A 61 6.72 -0.41 -4.33
C SER A 61 7.75 -1.47 -4.74
N VAL A 62 7.74 -2.64 -4.10
CA VAL A 62 8.60 -3.76 -4.50
C VAL A 62 8.27 -4.23 -5.92
N LEU A 63 6.98 -4.33 -6.25
CA LEU A 63 6.54 -4.67 -7.59
C LEU A 63 6.96 -3.57 -8.59
N ALA A 64 6.76 -2.31 -8.26
CA ALA A 64 7.10 -1.17 -9.10
C ALA A 64 8.60 -1.12 -9.40
N ALA A 65 9.46 -1.32 -8.40
CA ALA A 65 10.91 -1.34 -8.56
C ALA A 65 11.38 -2.48 -9.49
N ARG A 66 10.75 -3.65 -9.42
CA ARG A 66 11.04 -4.77 -10.34
C ARG A 66 10.68 -4.41 -11.79
N LEU A 67 9.48 -3.86 -12.01
CA LEU A 67 9.07 -3.46 -13.35
C LEU A 67 9.91 -2.31 -13.91
N SER A 68 10.32 -1.36 -13.05
CA SER A 68 11.24 -0.30 -13.41
C SER A 68 12.61 -0.86 -13.83
N THR A 69 13.12 -1.85 -13.10
CA THR A 69 14.36 -2.54 -13.49
C THR A 69 14.22 -3.19 -14.87
N SER A 70 13.13 -3.93 -15.12
CA SER A 70 12.87 -4.54 -16.44
C SER A 70 12.66 -3.48 -17.53
N PHE A 71 12.10 -2.31 -17.19
CA PHE A 71 11.97 -1.16 -18.10
C PHE A 71 13.35 -0.64 -18.53
N HIS A 72 14.24 -0.35 -17.57
CA HIS A 72 15.58 0.17 -17.83
C HIS A 72 16.49 -0.83 -18.54
N LEU A 73 16.28 -2.13 -18.33
CA LEU A 73 16.96 -3.19 -19.07
C LEU A 73 16.38 -3.45 -20.48
N GLY A 74 15.26 -2.82 -20.82
CA GLY A 74 14.57 -3.04 -22.10
C GLY A 74 13.93 -4.42 -22.23
N THR A 75 13.74 -5.14 -21.13
CA THR A 75 13.13 -6.48 -21.08
C THR A 75 11.65 -6.45 -20.70
N LEU A 76 11.11 -5.29 -20.33
CA LEU A 76 9.71 -5.14 -19.93
C LEU A 76 8.76 -5.44 -21.11
N SER A 77 7.87 -6.40 -20.90
CA SER A 77 6.76 -6.70 -21.80
C SER A 77 5.44 -6.62 -21.05
N PHE A 78 4.44 -5.98 -21.68
CA PHE A 78 3.07 -5.89 -21.17
C PHE A 78 2.15 -6.97 -21.74
N SER A 79 2.73 -8.03 -22.33
CA SER A 79 1.95 -9.17 -22.81
C SER A 79 1.30 -9.88 -21.62
N PRO A 80 0.00 -10.21 -21.66
CA PRO A 80 -0.63 -11.04 -20.64
C PRO A 80 -0.04 -12.46 -20.53
N ARG A 81 0.79 -12.86 -21.50
CA ARG A 81 1.52 -14.14 -21.53
C ARG A 81 2.95 -14.03 -21.00
N ASP A 82 3.31 -12.89 -20.44
CA ASP A 82 4.62 -12.67 -19.86
C ASP A 82 4.71 -13.37 -18.49
N ASP A 83 5.53 -14.41 -18.43
CA ASP A 83 5.72 -15.23 -17.22
C ASP A 83 6.36 -14.44 -16.08
N GLU A 84 7.20 -13.44 -16.39
CA GLU A 84 7.84 -12.59 -15.38
C GLU A 84 6.82 -11.63 -14.76
N LEU A 85 5.96 -11.03 -15.59
CA LEU A 85 4.87 -10.18 -15.14
C LEU A 85 3.88 -10.95 -14.25
N ALA A 86 3.42 -12.11 -14.72
CA ALA A 86 2.52 -12.98 -13.97
C ALA A 86 3.18 -13.49 -12.68
N GLY A 87 4.44 -13.91 -12.75
CA GLY A 87 5.21 -14.39 -11.62
C GLY A 87 5.39 -13.31 -10.53
N ASN A 88 5.66 -12.07 -10.93
CA ASN A 88 5.74 -10.95 -9.98
C ASN A 88 4.39 -10.64 -9.32
N ALA A 89 3.28 -10.67 -10.06
CA ALA A 89 1.94 -10.51 -9.50
C ALA A 89 1.60 -11.61 -8.48
N VAL A 90 1.86 -12.88 -8.84
CA VAL A 90 1.63 -14.03 -7.96
C VAL A 90 2.52 -13.94 -6.72
N ALA A 91 3.80 -13.56 -6.87
CA ALA A 91 4.71 -13.37 -5.75
C ALA A 91 4.23 -12.29 -4.77
N THR A 92 3.71 -11.17 -5.28
CA THR A 92 3.13 -10.10 -4.44
C THR A 92 1.94 -10.61 -3.63
N VAL A 93 1.02 -11.35 -4.25
CA VAL A 93 -0.14 -11.92 -3.53
C VAL A 93 0.29 -13.01 -2.54
N ALA A 94 1.24 -13.88 -2.91
CA ALA A 94 1.78 -14.90 -2.02
C ALA A 94 2.49 -14.29 -0.80
N LEU A 95 3.21 -13.17 -0.99
CA LEU A 95 3.81 -12.42 0.09
C LEU A 95 2.74 -11.84 1.02
N ALA A 96 1.63 -11.32 0.48
CA ALA A 96 0.53 -10.84 1.30
C ALA A 96 -0.12 -11.97 2.14
N VAL A 97 -0.37 -13.13 1.52
CA VAL A 97 -0.94 -14.30 2.22
C VAL A 97 -0.05 -14.76 3.39
N THR A 98 1.27 -14.62 3.29
CA THR A 98 2.19 -15.03 4.36
C THR A 98 2.41 -13.95 5.41
N VAL A 99 2.48 -12.67 5.02
CA VAL A 99 2.83 -11.56 5.92
C VAL A 99 1.63 -11.06 6.73
N PHE A 100 0.44 -10.93 6.12
CA PHE A 100 -0.71 -10.34 6.81
C PHE A 100 -1.25 -11.17 8.00
N PRO A 101 -1.23 -12.51 8.01
CA PRO A 101 -1.55 -13.27 9.21
C PRO A 101 -0.62 -12.96 10.38
N VAL A 102 0.67 -12.77 10.08
CA VAL A 102 1.69 -12.39 11.09
C VAL A 102 1.42 -10.98 11.60
N ILE A 103 1.06 -10.04 10.71
CA ILE A 103 0.64 -8.69 11.10
C ILE A 103 -0.60 -8.73 12.00
N GLY A 104 -1.62 -9.50 11.64
CA GLY A 104 -2.83 -9.66 12.45
C GLY A 104 -2.57 -10.24 13.83
N ALA A 105 -1.76 -11.30 13.91
CA ALA A 105 -1.36 -11.89 15.17
C ALA A 105 -0.53 -10.91 16.01
N GLY A 106 0.42 -10.22 15.39
CA GLY A 106 1.25 -9.19 16.02
C GLY A 106 0.44 -8.02 16.56
N ALA A 107 -0.55 -7.54 15.80
CA ALA A 107 -1.44 -6.46 16.24
C ALA A 107 -2.29 -6.87 17.45
N TRP A 108 -2.79 -8.12 17.46
CA TRP A 108 -3.53 -8.64 18.61
C TRP A 108 -2.64 -8.76 19.85
N VAL A 109 -1.42 -9.32 19.71
CA VAL A 109 -0.45 -9.42 20.81
C VAL A 109 -0.06 -8.03 21.32
N ALA A 110 0.21 -7.07 20.43
CA ALA A 110 0.53 -5.69 20.82
C ALA A 110 -0.61 -5.05 21.61
N THR A 111 -1.86 -5.27 21.19
CA THR A 111 -3.04 -4.78 21.91
C THR A 111 -3.15 -5.39 23.30
N LEU A 112 -2.94 -6.70 23.41
CA LEU A 112 -2.94 -7.41 24.69
C LEU A 112 -1.87 -6.84 25.64
N LEU A 113 -0.67 -6.57 25.14
CA LEU A 113 0.45 -6.06 25.95
C LEU A 113 0.26 -4.61 26.39
N VAL A 114 -0.32 -3.75 25.55
CA VAL A 114 -0.46 -2.32 25.83
C VAL A 114 -1.71 -2.02 26.63
N SER A 115 -2.85 -2.60 26.25
CA SER A 115 -4.16 -2.23 26.79
C SER A 115 -4.77 -3.30 27.69
N GLY A 116 -4.35 -4.56 27.58
CA GLY A 116 -4.96 -5.70 28.29
C GLY A 116 -6.38 -6.06 27.84
N ASP A 117 -7.10 -5.13 27.22
CA ASP A 117 -8.42 -5.34 26.64
C ASP A 117 -8.31 -5.83 25.19
N THR A 118 -8.60 -7.11 24.99
CA THR A 118 -8.72 -7.72 23.66
C THR A 118 -10.18 -7.86 23.28
N SER A 119 -10.82 -6.73 22.94
CA SER A 119 -12.25 -6.67 22.58
C SER A 119 -12.60 -7.51 21.34
N LEU A 120 -11.58 -7.94 20.56
CA LEU A 120 -11.71 -8.90 19.46
C LEU A 120 -10.88 -10.16 19.73
N ALA A 121 -11.45 -11.31 19.37
CA ALA A 121 -10.76 -12.59 19.38
C ALA A 121 -9.59 -12.58 18.35
N PRO A 122 -8.47 -13.26 18.65
CA PRO A 122 -7.29 -13.25 17.78
C PRO A 122 -7.59 -13.75 16.37
N GLN A 123 -8.47 -14.75 16.23
CA GLN A 123 -8.86 -15.27 14.91
C GLN A 123 -9.54 -14.22 14.05
N LYS A 124 -10.38 -13.34 14.64
CA LYS A 124 -11.03 -12.25 13.91
C LYS A 124 -10.03 -11.21 13.43
N VAL A 125 -9.08 -10.81 14.27
CA VAL A 125 -8.05 -9.82 13.90
C VAL A 125 -7.15 -10.35 12.77
N VAL A 126 -6.74 -11.63 12.87
CA VAL A 126 -5.98 -12.31 11.81
C VAL A 126 -6.78 -12.39 10.52
N LEU A 127 -8.07 -12.74 10.59
CA LEU A 127 -8.93 -12.82 9.40
C LEU A 127 -9.13 -11.46 8.74
N VAL A 128 -9.40 -10.40 9.52
CA VAL A 128 -9.50 -9.03 9.01
C VAL A 128 -8.20 -8.61 8.33
N SER A 129 -7.05 -8.86 8.97
CA SER A 129 -5.75 -8.51 8.41
C SER A 129 -5.46 -9.27 7.11
N LEU A 130 -5.70 -10.60 7.08
CA LEU A 130 -5.49 -11.43 5.90
C LEU A 130 -6.40 -11.03 4.74
N SER A 131 -7.70 -10.87 4.97
CA SER A 131 -8.66 -10.48 3.95
C SER A 131 -8.35 -9.09 3.38
N SER A 132 -7.98 -8.14 4.25
CA SER A 132 -7.54 -6.80 3.83
C SER A 132 -6.25 -6.88 3.02
N GLY A 133 -5.28 -7.66 3.48
CA GLY A 133 -3.98 -7.82 2.84
C GLY A 133 -4.05 -8.44 1.45
N ILE A 134 -4.84 -9.51 1.27
CA ILE A 134 -5.06 -10.12 -0.05
C ILE A 134 -5.71 -9.10 -0.99
N THR A 135 -6.76 -8.41 -0.53
CA THR A 135 -7.47 -7.41 -1.32
C THR A 135 -6.54 -6.27 -1.73
N LEU A 136 -5.75 -5.75 -0.80
CA LEU A 136 -4.78 -4.70 -1.05
C LEU A 136 -3.64 -5.15 -1.97
N ALA A 137 -3.17 -6.38 -1.86
CA ALA A 137 -2.15 -6.91 -2.75
C ALA A 137 -2.63 -7.00 -4.19
N VAL A 138 -3.87 -7.46 -4.41
CA VAL A 138 -4.49 -7.49 -5.75
C VAL A 138 -4.63 -6.08 -6.31
N LEU A 139 -5.11 -5.14 -5.49
CA LEU A 139 -5.24 -3.74 -5.90
C LEU A 139 -3.88 -3.11 -6.20
N ALA A 140 -2.85 -3.37 -5.38
CA ALA A 140 -1.49 -2.88 -5.59
C ALA A 140 -0.92 -3.40 -6.92
N VAL A 141 -1.13 -4.68 -7.25
CA VAL A 141 -0.74 -5.24 -8.55
C VAL A 141 -1.40 -4.48 -9.69
N VAL A 142 -2.72 -4.27 -9.62
CA VAL A 142 -3.48 -3.56 -10.66
C VAL A 142 -2.99 -2.12 -10.82
N VAL A 143 -2.80 -1.41 -9.71
CA VAL A 143 -2.35 -0.01 -9.71
C VAL A 143 -0.93 0.09 -10.25
N THR A 144 -0.01 -0.76 -9.79
CA THR A 144 1.38 -0.77 -10.25
C THR A 144 1.47 -1.04 -11.74
N PHE A 145 0.80 -2.07 -12.25
CA PHE A 145 0.81 -2.37 -13.69
C PHE A 145 0.22 -1.24 -14.52
N SER A 146 -0.88 -0.66 -14.08
CA SER A 146 -1.53 0.46 -14.77
C SER A 146 -0.63 1.69 -14.79
N ALA A 147 -0.03 2.04 -13.65
CA ALA A 147 0.87 3.18 -13.53
C ALA A 147 2.15 2.99 -14.35
N THR A 148 2.76 1.81 -14.32
CA THR A 148 3.94 1.49 -15.15
C THR A 148 3.60 1.55 -16.64
N TYR A 149 2.44 1.04 -17.06
CA TYR A 149 2.01 1.12 -18.46
C TYR A 149 1.82 2.57 -18.92
N VAL A 150 1.21 3.40 -18.08
CA VAL A 150 1.04 4.83 -18.35
C VAL A 150 2.40 5.53 -18.44
N ALA A 151 3.31 5.30 -17.48
CA ALA A 151 4.66 5.85 -17.51
C ALA A 151 5.40 5.46 -18.80
N TYR A 152 5.34 4.18 -19.17
CA TYR A 152 5.89 3.67 -20.44
C TYR A 152 5.32 4.40 -21.66
N ARG A 153 3.99 4.59 -21.71
CA ARG A 153 3.33 5.24 -22.85
C ARG A 153 3.72 6.70 -23.02
N PHE A 154 4.00 7.40 -21.92
CA PHE A 154 4.40 8.80 -21.92
C PHE A 154 5.93 9.00 -21.92
N GLY A 155 6.71 7.93 -21.91
CA GLY A 155 8.18 8.00 -21.85
C GLY A 155 8.69 8.61 -20.54
N LEU A 156 7.93 8.46 -19.46
CA LEU A 156 8.30 8.90 -18.12
C LEU A 156 9.13 7.82 -17.43
N ASP A 157 10.06 8.23 -16.56
CA ASP A 157 10.81 7.28 -15.73
C ASP A 157 9.86 6.64 -14.71
N PRO A 158 9.71 5.30 -14.70
CA PRO A 158 8.88 4.60 -13.73
C PRO A 158 9.32 4.85 -12.28
N ASP A 159 10.61 5.10 -12.01
CA ASP A 159 11.11 5.35 -10.65
C ASP A 159 10.59 6.68 -10.08
N ASP A 160 10.41 7.68 -10.95
CA ASP A 160 9.94 9.02 -10.57
C ASP A 160 8.42 9.10 -10.40
N VAL A 161 7.67 8.20 -11.06
CA VAL A 161 6.21 8.31 -11.17
C VAL A 161 5.49 7.13 -10.52
N VAL A 162 5.91 5.89 -10.78
CA VAL A 162 5.14 4.70 -10.39
C VAL A 162 5.17 4.50 -8.89
N ILE A 163 6.35 4.55 -8.26
CA ILE A 163 6.46 4.33 -6.80
C ILE A 163 5.62 5.37 -6.03
N PRO A 164 5.76 6.69 -6.27
CA PRO A 164 4.93 7.68 -5.58
C PRO A 164 3.43 7.50 -5.83
N VAL A 165 3.02 7.17 -7.06
CA VAL A 165 1.59 6.93 -7.37
C VAL A 165 1.08 5.72 -6.60
N VAL A 166 1.81 4.61 -6.61
CA VAL A 166 1.40 3.36 -5.99
C VAL A 166 1.29 3.52 -4.47
N THR A 167 2.25 4.16 -3.81
CA THR A 167 2.19 4.34 -2.35
C THR A 167 0.97 5.17 -1.93
N ASN A 168 0.75 6.32 -2.57
CA ASN A 168 -0.38 7.19 -2.23
C ASN A 168 -1.73 6.54 -2.50
N VAL A 169 -1.86 5.81 -3.62
CA VAL A 169 -3.09 5.08 -3.93
C VAL A 169 -3.31 3.94 -2.91
N CYS A 170 -2.26 3.20 -2.56
CA CYS A 170 -2.32 2.18 -1.53
C CYS A 170 -2.65 2.74 -0.14
N ASP A 171 -2.28 3.99 0.17
CA ASP A 171 -2.63 4.63 1.45
C ASP A 171 -4.13 4.93 1.55
N VAL A 172 -4.72 5.45 0.48
CA VAL A 172 -6.18 5.68 0.41
C VAL A 172 -6.93 4.35 0.41
N LEU A 173 -6.52 3.41 -0.46
CA LEU A 173 -7.16 2.10 -0.55
C LEU A 173 -6.96 1.28 0.74
N GLY A 174 -5.82 1.43 1.40
CA GLY A 174 -5.48 0.75 2.65
C GLY A 174 -6.48 1.04 3.75
N VAL A 175 -6.82 2.31 3.94
CA VAL A 175 -7.89 2.74 4.84
C VAL A 175 -9.22 2.12 4.40
N VAL A 176 -9.67 2.39 3.17
CA VAL A 176 -10.99 1.98 2.69
C VAL A 176 -11.21 0.46 2.78
N VAL A 177 -10.22 -0.33 2.36
CA VAL A 177 -10.30 -1.79 2.37
C VAL A 177 -10.28 -2.35 3.78
N LEU A 178 -9.37 -1.87 4.65
CA LEU A 178 -9.30 -2.35 6.03
C LEU A 178 -10.61 -2.15 6.76
N PHE A 179 -11.22 -0.96 6.63
CA PHE A 179 -12.51 -0.66 7.25
C PHE A 179 -13.66 -1.41 6.59
N GLY A 180 -13.68 -1.50 5.26
CA GLY A 180 -14.70 -2.27 4.54
C GLY A 180 -14.72 -3.74 4.98
N VAL A 181 -13.54 -4.36 5.10
CA VAL A 181 -13.40 -5.74 5.60
C VAL A 181 -13.79 -5.83 7.07
N ALA A 182 -13.36 -4.89 7.91
CA ALA A 182 -13.70 -4.88 9.32
C ALA A 182 -15.22 -4.79 9.56
N GLN A 183 -15.95 -3.95 8.80
CA GLN A 183 -17.41 -3.82 8.88
C GLN A 183 -18.16 -5.11 8.52
N VAL A 184 -17.58 -5.95 7.65
CA VAL A 184 -18.19 -7.22 7.25
C VAL A 184 -17.91 -8.34 8.25
N LEU A 185 -16.74 -8.32 8.90
CA LEU A 185 -16.25 -9.44 9.72
C LEU A 185 -16.39 -9.24 11.24
N VAL A 186 -16.54 -7.99 11.70
CA VAL A 186 -16.60 -7.64 13.12
C VAL A 186 -18.02 -7.35 13.55
#